data_AF-A0A7C2ACX1-F1
#
_entry.id   AF-A0A7C2ACX1-F1
#
_cell.length_a   1.000
_cell.length_b   1.000
_cell.length_c   1.000
_cell.angle_alpha   90.00
_cell.angle_beta   90.00
_cell.angle_gamma   90.00
#
_symmetry.space_group_name_H-M   'P 1'
#
loop_
_entity.id
_entity.type
_entity.pdbx_description
1 polymer ?
#
loop_
_entity_poly.entity_id
_entity_poly.type
_entity_poly.pdbx_seq_one_letter_code
_entity_poly.pdbx_strand_id
1 'polypeptide(L)' 'MNNNKIVLILEKVNNKIIKTAIELKPQRVITIDRLFNNDDQLKTNAVSQVKDAGVEFKVV' A
#
# COMPACT_ATOMS: atom_id res chain seq x y z
N MET A 1 -16.74 -18.14 -3.07
CA MET A 1 -16.17 -17.10 -3.95
C MET A 1 -14.90 -16.59 -3.27
N ASN A 2 -13.72 -16.77 -3.89
CA ASN A 2 -12.46 -16.31 -3.32
C ASN A 2 -12.26 -14.85 -3.73
N ASN A 3 -12.77 -13.92 -2.93
CA ASN A 3 -12.63 -12.48 -3.17
C ASN A 3 -11.26 -11.98 -2.71
N ASN A 4 -10.19 -12.53 -3.29
CA ASN A 4 -8.82 -12.09 -3.02
C ASN A 4 -8.55 -10.74 -3.70
N LYS A 5 -9.07 -9.65 -3.10
CA LYS A 5 -8.85 -8.29 -3.59
C LYS A 5 -7.39 -7.88 -3.32
N ILE A 6 -6.69 -7.53 -4.40
CA ILE A 6 -5.32 -7.02 -4.35
C ILE A 6 -5.32 -5.63 -4.97
N VAL A 7 -4.63 -4.69 -4.33
CA VAL A 7 -4.40 -3.35 -4.87
C VAL A 7 -2.94 -3.23 -5.30
N LEU A 8 -2.73 -2.67 -6.49
CA LEU A 8 -1.42 -2.46 -7.11
C LEU A 8 -1.19 -0.96 -7.26
N ILE A 9 -0.07 -0.45 -6.76
CA ILE A 9 0.34 0.94 -6.90
C ILE A 9 1.62 0.96 -7.76
N LEU A 10 1.48 1.42 -9.01
CA LEU A 10 2.53 1.28 -10.03
C LEU A 10 3.11 2.61 -10.54
N GLU A 11 2.44 3.73 -10.27
CA GLU A 11 2.81 5.04 -10.83
C GLU A 11 3.31 6.05 -9.79
N LYS A 12 2.59 6.19 -8.67
CA LYS A 12 2.90 7.15 -7.63
C LYS A 12 2.40 6.65 -6.28
N VAL A 13 3.19 6.88 -5.23
CA VAL A 13 2.79 6.61 -3.86
C VAL A 13 2.66 7.95 -3.14
N ASN A 14 1.55 8.13 -2.42
CA ASN A 14 1.39 9.20 -1.45
C ASN A 14 0.36 8.78 -0.41
N ASN A 15 0.25 9.56 0.66
CA ASN A 15 -0.64 9.23 1.76
C ASN A 15 -2.12 9.11 1.36
N LYS A 16 -2.57 9.88 0.37
CA LYS A 16 -3.96 9.81 -0.13
C LYS A 16 -4.23 8.47 -0.83
N ILE A 17 -3.30 8.04 -1.69
CA ILE A 17 -3.41 6.79 -2.45
C ILE A 17 -3.39 5.59 -1.52
N ILE A 18 -2.53 5.60 -0.50
CA ILE A 18 -2.46 4.52 0.50
C ILE A 18 -3.78 4.43 1.28
N LYS A 19 -4.35 5.56 1.71
CA LYS A 19 -5.66 5.57 2.37
C LYS A 19 -6.77 5.02 1.48
N THR A 20 -6.86 5.46 0.23
CA THR A 20 -7.84 4.93 -0.72
C THR A 20 -7.62 3.43 -0.96
N ALA A 21 -6.38 2.96 -1.05
CA ALA A 21 -6.08 1.55 -1.19
C ALA A 21 -6.58 0.72 0.01
N ILE A 22 -6.41 1.24 1.23
CA ILE A 22 -6.90 0.62 2.47
C ILE A 22 -8.43 0.61 2.55
N GLU A 23 -9.10 1.70 2.16
CA GLU A 23 -10.56 1.83 2.17
C GLU A 23 -11.28 0.79 1.31
N LEU A 24 -10.61 0.27 0.27
CA LEU A 24 -11.11 -0.82 -0.57
C LEU A 24 -11.14 -2.18 0.17
N LYS A 25 -10.61 -2.24 1.40
CA LYS A 25 -10.42 -3.45 2.23
C LYS A 25 -9.79 -4.61 1.44
N PRO A 26 -8.64 -4.40 0.79
CA PRO A 26 -7.96 -5.47 0.08
C PRO A 26 -7.33 -6.44 1.08
N GLN A 27 -7.04 -7.65 0.63
CA GLN A 27 -6.20 -8.58 1.40
C GLN A 27 -4.73 -8.20 1.31
N ARG A 28 -4.32 -7.59 0.19
CA ARG A 28 -2.92 -7.25 -0.08
C ARG A 28 -2.80 -5.96 -0.89
N VAL A 29 -1.83 -5.13 -0.52
CA VAL A 29 -1.39 -3.95 -1.27
C VAL A 29 0.05 -4.19 -1.71
N ILE A 30 0.31 -4.05 -3.01
CA ILE A 30 1.64 -4.22 -3.60
C ILE A 30 2.05 -2.91 -4.27
N THR A 31 3.26 -2.43 -4.00
CA THR A 31 3.81 -1.22 -4.59
C THR A 31 5.27 -1.42 -5.00
N ILE A 32 5.78 -0.59 -5.90
CA ILE A 32 7.19 -0.63 -6.31
C ILE A 32 8.02 0.29 -5.41
N ASP A 33 9.18 -0.18 -4.93
CA ASP A 33 10.08 0.54 -4.02
C ASP A 33 10.54 1.89 -4.59
N ARG A 34 10.85 1.89 -5.89
CA ARG A 34 11.27 3.09 -6.62
C ARG A 34 10.26 4.23 -6.58
N LEU A 35 8.97 3.96 -6.33
CA LEU A 35 7.93 4.98 -6.24
C LEU A 35 8.04 5.83 -4.97
N PHE A 36 8.79 5.37 -3.98
CA PHE A 36 9.05 6.14 -2.76
C PHE A 36 10.15 7.19 -2.95
N ASN A 37 10.97 7.13 -4.02
CA ASN A 37 11.97 8.16 -4.34
C ASN A 37 12.85 8.62 -3.15
N ASN A 38 13.35 7.68 -2.33
CA ASN A 38 14.08 7.90 -1.07
C ASN A 38 13.30 8.62 0.04
N ASP A 39 11.98 8.73 -0.07
CA ASP A 39 11.09 9.19 0.99
C ASP A 39 10.82 8.04 1.98
N ASP A 40 11.81 7.78 2.84
CA ASP A 40 11.73 6.74 3.87
C ASP A 40 10.63 7.01 4.91
N GLN A 41 10.26 8.29 5.11
CA GLN A 41 9.12 8.65 5.95
C GLN A 41 7.82 8.17 5.33
N LEU A 42 7.59 8.44 4.04
CA LEU A 42 6.42 7.96 3.32
C LEU A 42 6.34 6.44 3.32
N LYS A 43 7.47 5.75 3.12
CA LYS A 43 7.53 4.29 3.15
C LYS A 43 7.16 3.72 4.52
N THR A 44 7.77 4.24 5.58
CA THR A 44 7.47 3.84 6.97
C THR A 44 6.00 4.07 7.29
N ASN A 45 5.46 5.24 6.94
CA ASN A 45 4.07 5.58 7.17
C ASN A 45 3.11 4.69 6.37
N ALA A 46 3.45 4.32 5.13
CA ALA A 46 2.64 3.42 4.32
C ALA A 46 2.61 2.01 4.92
N VAL A 47 3.77 1.48 5.32
CA VAL A 47 3.87 0.17 5.98
C VAL A 47 3.03 0.13 7.25
N SER A 48 3.15 1.14 8.12
CA SER A 48 2.37 1.22 9.37
C SER A 48 0.88 1.30 9.10
N GLN A 49 0.42 2.19 8.22
CA GLN A 49 -1.01 2.35 7.92
C GLN A 49 -1.65 1.09 7.36
N VAL A 50 -0.97 0.39 6.45
CA VAL A 50 -1.52 -0.82 5.83
C VAL A 50 -1.54 -1.97 6.85
N LYS A 51 -0.51 -2.07 7.71
CA LYS A 51 -0.46 -3.04 8.82
C LYS A 51 -1.56 -2.79 9.85
N ASP A 52 -1.79 -1.54 10.23
CA ASP A 52 -2.85 -1.14 11.17
C ASP A 52 -4.25 -1.48 10.62
N ALA A 53 -4.40 -1.48 9.29
CA ALA A 53 -5.64 -1.90 8.63
C ALA A 53 -5.80 -3.43 8.49
N GLY A 54 -4.84 -4.22 8.97
CA GLY A 54 -4.86 -5.69 8.84
C GLY A 54 -4.65 -6.18 7.41
N VAL A 55 -4.06 -5.36 6.55
CA VAL A 55 -3.79 -5.66 5.14
C VAL A 55 -2.33 -6.05 4.96
N GLU A 56 -2.05 -7.03 4.11
CA GLU A 56 -0.68 -7.40 3.77
C GLU A 56 -0.05 -6.32 2.88
N PHE A 57 1.08 -5.74 3.30
CA PHE A 57 1.82 -4.76 2.48
C PHE A 57 3.09 -5.38 1.89
N LYS A 58 3.25 -5.29 0.58
CA LYS A 58 4.45 -5.76 -0.12
C LYS A 58 5.04 -4.65 -0.97
N VAL A 59 6.34 -4.45 -0.82
CA VAL A 59 7.13 -3.56 -1.66
C VAL A 59 8.04 -4.43 -2.53
N VAL A 60 8.06 -4.17 -3.84
CA VAL A 60 8.87 -4.91 -4.84
C VAL A 60 9.82 -4.01 -5.60
#